data_AF-A0A2V7EKY8-F1
#
_entry.id   AF-A0A2V7EKY8-F1
#
_cell.length_a   1.000
_cell.length_b   1.000
_cell.length_c   1.000
_cell.angle_alpha   90.00
_cell.angle_beta   90.00
_cell.angle_gamma   90.00
#
_symmetry.space_group_name_H-M   'P 1'
#
loop_
_entity.id
_entity.type
_entity.pdbx_description
1 polymer ?
#
loop_
_entity_poly.entity_id
_entity_poly.type
_entity_poly.pdbx_seq_one_letter_code
_entity_poly.pdbx_strand_id
1 'polypeptide(L)'
;MRTTSPVVLSLLALGCVSEHGPLTNRMAQSGTRYLTRAARQPVSWQPWGREAFALAARLDRPVLLYVGADDCRWCAVMDREAYGDPVLGAMIDSMFVPVRVDRDERPDIARRYQAAVQWLAGLRGYPITVFLTPEGSAFFGGTYFPADDPVTGRGLKQLLPDVAKSYREQRGVILQKAALVRQLAVTHAAWARGVLQPAAVRSKVAAVRAVLQAAAGAHAALGSFMHTQAVSLLLATYARTGDSSYLGAARSVLDFMVDSGDAATVDVARDDPPSLVRAGLVRNLAVGWALTGDRRYRDAARLVLQRLTRDLGGAPDGAVFADREAYVIGSVLDAAPGVDDSAAARRALRALDGLLRRTYARDRGARHTPGGAGVHGLLQDQVQVAGACLAAYGYQGARRYLDVAADLAHVLDRDFADSVGGGYFDAVATDPVPPAVADRSKPVLDDLLPGANAWAARVLLQLAEATGDARYRRRAEATLEAFAGALAGEDVRASSYLLVAQHVLSPR
;
A
#
# COMPACT_ATOMS: atom_id res chain seq x y z
N MET A 1 -69.22 -21.07 12.09
CA MET A 1 -68.62 -21.30 10.75
C MET A 1 -67.42 -20.38 10.61
N ARG A 2 -66.22 -20.95 10.61
CA ARG A 2 -64.95 -20.21 10.68
C ARG A 2 -64.51 -19.81 9.27
N THR A 3 -64.16 -18.54 9.11
CA THR A 3 -63.59 -17.92 7.91
C THR A 3 -62.13 -18.34 7.74
N THR A 4 -61.79 -18.88 6.56
CA THR A 4 -60.43 -19.25 6.15
C THR A 4 -59.75 -18.08 5.44
N SER A 5 -58.62 -17.61 5.98
CA SER A 5 -57.63 -16.80 5.24
C SER A 5 -56.54 -17.73 4.70
N PRO A 6 -56.01 -17.51 3.48
CA PRO A 6 -54.89 -18.30 2.97
C PRO A 6 -53.57 -17.71 3.50
N VAL A 7 -52.74 -18.58 4.07
CA VAL A 7 -51.35 -18.30 4.42
C VAL A 7 -50.54 -18.19 3.13
N VAL A 8 -49.93 -17.04 2.88
CA VAL A 8 -48.91 -16.86 1.83
C VAL A 8 -47.62 -17.50 2.32
N LEU A 9 -47.26 -18.66 1.79
CA LEU A 9 -45.96 -19.28 2.00
C LEU A 9 -44.94 -18.57 1.09
N SER A 10 -44.09 -17.73 1.68
CA SER A 10 -42.90 -17.21 0.99
C SER A 10 -41.88 -18.34 0.82
N LEU A 11 -41.76 -18.85 -0.40
CA LEU A 11 -40.68 -19.76 -0.81
C LEU A 11 -39.34 -19.01 -0.77
N LEU A 12 -38.57 -19.23 0.29
CA LEU A 12 -37.13 -18.99 0.28
C LEU A 12 -36.50 -19.98 -0.71
N ALA A 13 -36.08 -19.47 -1.87
CA ALA A 13 -35.26 -20.21 -2.80
C ALA A 13 -33.85 -20.40 -2.19
N LEU A 14 -33.70 -21.46 -1.39
CA LEU A 14 -32.39 -22.08 -1.16
C LEU A 14 -31.94 -22.68 -2.49
N GLY A 15 -31.16 -21.92 -3.24
CA GLY A 15 -30.45 -22.45 -4.41
C GLY A 15 -29.46 -23.51 -3.96
N CYS A 16 -29.85 -24.78 -4.10
CA CYS A 16 -28.93 -25.91 -4.09
C CYS A 16 -27.94 -25.73 -5.25
N VAL A 17 -26.75 -25.20 -4.95
CA VAL A 17 -25.61 -25.20 -5.88
C VAL A 17 -25.23 -26.66 -6.08
N SER A 18 -25.42 -27.19 -7.29
CA SER A 18 -24.98 -28.54 -7.65
C SER A 18 -23.47 -28.67 -7.43
N GLU A 19 -23.03 -29.80 -6.89
CA GLU A 19 -21.62 -30.06 -6.55
C GLU A 19 -20.68 -30.12 -7.77
N HIS A 20 -21.23 -29.98 -8.99
CA HIS A 20 -20.53 -30.15 -10.27
C HIS A 20 -20.86 -29.05 -11.30
N GLY A 21 -21.54 -27.97 -10.89
CA GLY A 21 -21.82 -26.84 -11.77
C GLY A 21 -20.57 -25.99 -12.05
N PRO A 22 -20.45 -25.37 -13.25
CA PRO A 22 -19.34 -24.47 -13.53
C PRO A 22 -19.34 -23.30 -12.54
N LEU A 23 -18.15 -22.93 -12.06
CA LEU A 23 -17.98 -21.70 -11.28
C LEU A 23 -18.51 -20.53 -12.12
N THR A 24 -19.10 -19.53 -11.46
CA THR A 24 -19.56 -18.31 -12.13
C THR A 24 -18.63 -17.17 -11.75
N ASN A 25 -18.16 -16.42 -12.74
CA ASN A 25 -17.38 -15.20 -12.50
C ASN A 25 -18.24 -14.14 -11.79
N ARG A 26 -17.75 -13.63 -10.65
CA ARG A 26 -18.48 -12.68 -9.80
C ARG A 26 -17.94 -11.25 -9.86
N MET A 27 -16.97 -10.96 -10.73
CA MET A 27 -16.32 -9.64 -10.79
C MET A 27 -17.21 -8.51 -11.30
N ALA A 28 -18.33 -8.82 -11.97
CA ALA A 28 -19.30 -7.82 -12.41
C ALA A 28 -19.92 -7.02 -11.25
N GLN A 29 -19.87 -7.57 -10.03
CA GLN A 29 -20.44 -6.96 -8.82
C GLN A 29 -19.41 -6.15 -8.01
N SER A 30 -18.15 -6.09 -8.47
CA SER A 30 -17.05 -5.46 -7.73
C SER A 30 -17.08 -3.93 -7.82
N GLY A 31 -16.55 -3.27 -6.79
CA GLY A 31 -16.54 -1.80 -6.68
C GLY A 31 -15.44 -1.07 -7.47
N THR A 32 -14.46 -1.79 -8.04
CA THR A 32 -13.31 -1.19 -8.73
C THR A 32 -13.27 -1.51 -10.23
N ARG A 33 -12.67 -0.61 -11.01
CA ARG A 33 -12.45 -0.79 -12.45
C ARG A 33 -11.56 -1.99 -12.76
N TYR A 34 -10.54 -2.22 -11.92
CA TYR A 34 -9.62 -3.35 -12.06
C TYR A 34 -10.31 -4.71 -11.91
N LEU A 35 -11.28 -4.82 -11.01
CA LEU A 35 -12.03 -6.07 -10.85
C LEU A 35 -13.10 -6.20 -11.93
N THR A 36 -13.91 -5.16 -12.16
CA THR A 36 -15.01 -5.21 -13.15
C THR A 36 -14.54 -5.50 -14.57
N ARG A 37 -13.34 -5.07 -14.99
CA ARG A 37 -12.78 -5.45 -16.30
C ARG A 37 -12.52 -6.96 -16.45
N ALA A 38 -12.30 -7.67 -15.34
CA ALA A 38 -12.11 -9.13 -15.32
C ALA A 38 -13.44 -9.91 -15.37
N ALA A 39 -14.59 -9.25 -15.34
CA ALA A 39 -15.91 -9.89 -15.39
C ALA A 39 -16.18 -10.66 -16.69
N ARG A 40 -15.47 -10.30 -17.77
CA ARG A 40 -15.59 -10.95 -19.09
C ARG A 40 -14.45 -11.93 -19.39
N GLN A 41 -13.51 -12.13 -18.45
CA GLN A 41 -12.44 -13.09 -18.63
C GLN A 41 -12.98 -14.53 -18.51
N PRO A 42 -12.37 -15.50 -19.21
CA PRO A 42 -12.77 -16.90 -19.17
C PRO A 42 -12.58 -17.57 -17.80
N VAL A 43 -11.74 -17.00 -16.92
CA VAL A 43 -11.55 -17.49 -15.55
C VAL A 43 -12.76 -17.09 -14.69
N SER A 44 -13.30 -18.02 -13.91
CA SER A 44 -14.45 -17.77 -13.04
C SER A 44 -14.08 -17.13 -11.70
N TRP A 45 -13.51 -15.92 -11.77
CA TRP A 45 -12.99 -15.17 -10.62
C TRP A 45 -14.02 -14.98 -9.50
N GLN A 46 -13.58 -15.30 -8.27
CA GLN A 46 -14.30 -15.06 -7.02
C GLN A 46 -13.72 -13.83 -6.30
N PRO A 47 -14.56 -13.03 -5.61
CA PRO A 47 -14.07 -11.98 -4.73
C PRO A 47 -13.39 -12.58 -3.51
N TRP A 48 -12.44 -11.84 -2.95
CA TRP A 48 -11.85 -12.23 -1.67
C TRP A 48 -12.88 -12.18 -0.55
N GLY A 49 -13.06 -13.31 0.13
CA GLY A 49 -13.97 -13.38 1.28
C GLY A 49 -14.14 -14.79 1.81
N ARG A 50 -14.83 -14.92 2.94
CA ARG A 50 -15.09 -16.21 3.60
C ARG A 50 -15.74 -17.22 2.66
N GLU A 51 -16.61 -16.76 1.76
CA GLU A 51 -17.28 -17.61 0.76
C GLU A 51 -16.30 -18.31 -0.18
N ALA A 52 -15.27 -17.61 -0.68
CA ALA A 52 -14.29 -18.19 -1.60
C ALA A 52 -13.45 -19.28 -0.92
N PHE A 53 -13.05 -19.06 0.34
CA PHE A 53 -12.30 -20.05 1.13
C PHE A 53 -13.17 -21.23 1.58
N ALA A 54 -14.43 -20.99 1.95
CA ALA A 54 -15.38 -22.05 2.24
C ALA A 54 -15.67 -22.90 0.99
N LEU A 55 -15.76 -22.28 -0.19
CA LEU A 55 -15.87 -22.97 -1.47
C LEU A 55 -14.64 -23.83 -1.75
N ALA A 56 -13.42 -23.31 -1.52
CA ALA A 56 -12.18 -24.05 -1.68
C ALA A 56 -12.12 -25.28 -0.77
N ALA A 57 -12.53 -25.13 0.50
CA ALA A 57 -12.61 -26.23 1.45
C ALA A 57 -13.64 -27.28 1.01
N ARG A 58 -14.85 -26.85 0.58
CA ARG A 58 -15.91 -27.74 0.12
C ARG A 58 -15.52 -28.54 -1.12
N LEU A 59 -14.79 -27.92 -2.05
CA LEU A 59 -14.33 -28.57 -3.29
C LEU A 59 -13.03 -29.38 -3.10
N ASP A 60 -12.40 -29.32 -1.93
CA ASP A 60 -11.03 -29.80 -1.65
C ASP A 60 -10.01 -29.35 -2.72
N ARG A 61 -10.11 -28.08 -3.13
CA ARG A 61 -9.23 -27.45 -4.13
C ARG A 61 -8.40 -26.34 -3.51
N PRO A 62 -7.15 -26.16 -3.93
CA PRO A 62 -6.37 -24.99 -3.53
C PRO A 62 -6.95 -23.71 -4.15
N VAL A 63 -6.67 -22.58 -3.50
CA VAL A 63 -7.03 -21.25 -4.02
C VAL A 63 -5.90 -20.75 -4.92
N LEU A 64 -6.24 -20.25 -6.11
CA LEU A 64 -5.34 -19.44 -6.92
C LEU A 64 -5.68 -17.97 -6.65
N LEU A 65 -4.84 -17.29 -5.88
CA LEU A 65 -4.94 -15.87 -5.60
C LEU A 65 -4.17 -15.08 -6.66
N TYR A 66 -4.86 -14.18 -7.36
CA TYR A 66 -4.26 -13.18 -8.22
C TYR A 66 -4.49 -11.78 -7.66
N VAL A 67 -3.39 -11.05 -7.39
CA VAL A 67 -3.44 -9.66 -6.92
C VAL A 67 -2.78 -8.75 -7.93
N GLY A 68 -3.48 -7.68 -8.31
CA GLY A 68 -2.95 -6.64 -9.17
C GLY A 68 -3.67 -5.32 -8.94
N ALA A 69 -3.43 -4.34 -9.81
CA ALA A 69 -4.00 -3.01 -9.71
C ALA A 69 -4.38 -2.46 -11.08
N ASP A 70 -5.20 -1.41 -11.12
CA ASP A 70 -5.62 -0.78 -12.38
C ASP A 70 -4.43 -0.13 -13.10
N ASP A 71 -3.54 0.51 -12.34
CA ASP A 71 -2.34 1.23 -12.81
C ASP A 71 -1.09 0.34 -12.99
N CYS A 72 -1.26 -0.99 -12.96
CA CYS A 72 -0.17 -1.96 -13.10
C CYS A 72 -0.02 -2.46 -14.55
N ARG A 73 1.12 -2.16 -15.19
CA ARG A 73 1.39 -2.53 -16.59
C ARG A 73 1.45 -4.05 -16.79
N TRP A 74 2.22 -4.75 -15.97
CA TRP A 74 2.36 -6.20 -16.07
C TRP A 74 1.07 -6.95 -15.75
N CYS A 75 0.20 -6.36 -14.94
CA CYS A 75 -1.13 -6.88 -14.68
C CYS A 75 -1.98 -6.85 -15.96
N ALA A 76 -1.95 -5.74 -16.72
CA ALA A 76 -2.64 -5.65 -18.01
C ALA A 76 -2.07 -6.59 -19.08
N VAL A 77 -0.75 -6.83 -19.05
CA VAL A 77 -0.08 -7.82 -19.91
C VAL A 77 -0.56 -9.23 -19.56
N MET A 78 -0.49 -9.61 -18.28
CA MET A 78 -0.92 -10.93 -17.79
C MET A 78 -2.42 -11.19 -18.00
N ASP A 79 -3.27 -10.16 -17.82
CA ASP A 79 -4.70 -10.21 -18.10
C ASP A 79 -4.99 -10.58 -19.58
N ARG A 80 -4.19 -10.06 -20.50
CA ARG A 80 -4.35 -10.31 -21.94
C ARG A 80 -3.72 -11.61 -22.39
N GLU A 81 -2.50 -11.89 -21.94
CA GLU A 81 -1.68 -13.01 -22.45
C GLU A 81 -1.95 -14.33 -21.74
N ALA A 82 -2.36 -14.30 -20.46
CA ALA A 82 -2.64 -15.50 -19.69
C ALA A 82 -4.13 -15.63 -19.36
N TYR A 83 -4.68 -14.72 -18.54
CA TYR A 83 -6.04 -14.89 -18.02
C TYR A 83 -7.14 -14.60 -19.04
N GLY A 84 -6.79 -14.13 -20.24
CA GLY A 84 -7.68 -14.01 -21.38
C GLY A 84 -7.81 -15.30 -22.22
N ASP A 85 -6.95 -16.30 -22.00
CA ASP A 85 -6.96 -17.57 -22.74
C ASP A 85 -8.07 -18.51 -22.21
N PRO A 86 -9.07 -18.91 -23.03
CA PRO A 86 -10.14 -19.81 -22.62
C PRO A 86 -9.65 -21.20 -22.18
N VAL A 87 -8.57 -21.72 -22.76
CA VAL A 87 -8.00 -23.02 -22.38
C VAL A 87 -7.44 -22.94 -20.97
N LEU A 88 -6.66 -21.89 -20.69
CA LEU A 88 -6.11 -21.64 -19.37
C LEU A 88 -7.21 -21.34 -18.33
N GLY A 89 -8.26 -20.62 -18.73
CA GLY A 89 -9.45 -20.41 -17.90
C GLY A 89 -10.12 -21.72 -17.47
N ALA A 90 -10.38 -22.62 -18.41
CA ALA A 90 -10.95 -23.94 -18.12
C ALA A 90 -10.03 -24.80 -17.23
N MET A 91 -8.72 -24.72 -17.43
CA MET A 91 -7.73 -25.38 -16.56
C MET A 91 -7.79 -24.84 -15.14
N ILE A 92 -7.84 -23.52 -14.96
CA ILE A 92 -7.95 -22.90 -13.63
C ILE A 92 -9.24 -23.33 -12.93
N ASP A 93 -10.39 -23.17 -13.60
CA ASP A 93 -11.71 -23.44 -13.01
C ASP A 93 -11.91 -24.92 -12.64
N SER A 94 -11.21 -25.84 -13.31
CA SER A 94 -11.26 -27.27 -13.01
C SER A 94 -10.35 -27.70 -11.85
N MET A 95 -9.27 -26.95 -11.56
CA MET A 95 -8.25 -27.34 -10.59
C MET A 95 -8.20 -26.47 -9.33
N PHE A 96 -8.67 -25.23 -9.41
CA PHE A 96 -8.52 -24.23 -8.35
C PHE A 96 -9.84 -23.52 -8.06
N VAL A 97 -9.88 -22.82 -6.92
CA VAL A 97 -10.83 -21.72 -6.71
C VAL A 97 -10.09 -20.42 -7.03
N PRO A 98 -10.36 -19.77 -8.17
CA PRO A 98 -9.66 -18.54 -8.55
C PRO A 98 -10.22 -17.34 -7.78
N VAL A 99 -9.36 -16.64 -7.04
CA VAL A 99 -9.67 -15.43 -6.28
C VAL A 99 -8.90 -14.27 -6.87
N ARG A 100 -9.59 -13.17 -7.15
CA ARG A 100 -8.98 -11.95 -7.66
C ARG A 100 -9.11 -10.81 -6.66
N VAL A 101 -8.04 -10.05 -6.48
CA VAL A 101 -7.96 -8.96 -5.52
C VAL A 101 -7.37 -7.72 -6.19
N ASP A 102 -8.06 -6.58 -6.00
CA ASP A 102 -7.49 -5.28 -6.26
C ASP A 102 -6.59 -4.89 -5.09
N ARG A 103 -5.30 -4.69 -5.37
CA ARG A 103 -4.29 -4.23 -4.41
C ARG A 103 -4.74 -2.93 -3.73
N ASP A 104 -5.36 -2.04 -4.49
CA ASP A 104 -5.73 -0.73 -3.99
C ASP A 104 -7.00 -0.78 -3.14
N GLU A 105 -7.88 -1.76 -3.34
CA GLU A 105 -9.05 -2.01 -2.47
C GLU A 105 -8.69 -2.80 -1.21
N ARG A 106 -7.69 -3.70 -1.32
CA ARG A 106 -7.25 -4.63 -0.28
C ARG A 106 -5.72 -4.61 -0.09
N PRO A 107 -5.15 -3.47 0.32
CA PRO A 107 -3.70 -3.36 0.52
C PRO A 107 -3.21 -4.24 1.68
N ASP A 108 -4.09 -4.61 2.61
CA ASP A 108 -3.86 -5.61 3.66
C ASP A 108 -3.51 -6.98 3.07
N ILE A 109 -4.29 -7.44 2.09
CA ILE A 109 -4.08 -8.72 1.41
C ILE A 109 -2.83 -8.66 0.53
N ALA A 110 -2.69 -7.56 -0.22
CA ALA A 110 -1.62 -7.40 -1.18
C ALA A 110 -0.24 -7.45 -0.50
N ARG A 111 -0.05 -6.69 0.59
CA ARG A 111 1.21 -6.70 1.37
C ARG A 111 1.51 -8.06 1.97
N ARG A 112 0.50 -8.72 2.54
CA ARG A 112 0.66 -10.06 3.15
C ARG A 112 1.19 -11.07 2.14
N TYR A 113 0.56 -11.15 0.96
CA TYR A 113 0.95 -12.16 -0.02
C TYR A 113 2.18 -11.76 -0.84
N GLN A 114 2.49 -10.46 -0.96
CA GLN A 114 3.79 -10.03 -1.46
C GLN A 114 4.93 -10.48 -0.52
N ALA A 115 4.75 -10.37 0.81
CA ALA A 115 5.72 -10.89 1.77
C ALA A 115 5.87 -12.42 1.69
N ALA A 116 4.76 -13.14 1.47
CA ALA A 116 4.82 -14.58 1.23
C ALA A 116 5.59 -14.93 -0.07
N VAL A 117 5.36 -14.21 -1.17
CA VAL A 117 6.09 -14.39 -2.43
C VAL A 117 7.58 -14.10 -2.28
N GLN A 118 7.95 -13.09 -1.49
CA GLN A 118 9.35 -12.82 -1.18
C GLN A 118 10.01 -14.03 -0.50
N TRP A 119 9.34 -14.68 0.44
CA TRP A 119 9.87 -15.89 1.09
C TRP A 119 9.87 -17.11 0.18
N LEU A 120 8.85 -17.26 -0.66
CA LEU A 120 8.67 -18.42 -1.53
C LEU A 120 9.61 -18.40 -2.75
N ALA A 121 9.86 -17.22 -3.32
CA ALA A 121 10.52 -17.06 -4.62
C ALA A 121 11.63 -16.00 -4.63
N GLY A 122 11.80 -15.22 -3.56
CA GLY A 122 12.75 -14.09 -3.54
C GLY A 122 12.32 -12.91 -4.42
N LEU A 123 11.08 -12.91 -4.91
CA LEU A 123 10.54 -11.92 -5.85
C LEU A 123 9.68 -10.86 -5.13
N ARG A 124 9.62 -9.66 -5.71
CA ARG A 124 8.76 -8.54 -5.30
C ARG A 124 8.11 -7.90 -6.51
N GLY A 125 7.11 -7.05 -6.23
CA GLY A 125 6.38 -6.31 -7.25
C GLY A 125 5.01 -6.92 -7.56
N TYR A 126 4.34 -6.36 -8.55
CA TYR A 126 3.03 -6.81 -9.01
C TYR A 126 3.08 -7.14 -10.52
N PRO A 127 2.15 -7.96 -11.03
CA PRO A 127 1.16 -8.74 -10.28
C PRO A 127 1.80 -9.80 -9.39
N ILE A 128 1.01 -10.35 -8.46
CA ILE A 128 1.38 -11.59 -7.76
C ILE A 128 0.34 -12.68 -8.03
N THR A 129 0.83 -13.89 -8.26
CA THR A 129 0.02 -15.12 -8.37
C THR A 129 0.48 -16.09 -7.31
N VAL A 130 -0.41 -16.44 -6.39
CA VAL A 130 -0.08 -17.24 -5.21
C VAL A 130 -1.10 -18.37 -5.05
N PHE A 131 -0.61 -19.55 -4.71
CA PHE A 131 -1.42 -20.73 -4.45
C PHE A 131 -1.53 -20.97 -2.96
N LEU A 132 -2.76 -21.01 -2.47
CA LEU A 132 -3.09 -21.07 -1.05
C LEU A 132 -3.82 -22.36 -0.70
N THR A 133 -3.63 -22.82 0.52
CA THR A 133 -4.53 -23.81 1.12
C THR A 133 -5.93 -23.19 1.33
N PRO A 134 -6.99 -24.00 1.56
CA PRO A 134 -8.32 -23.48 1.89
C PRO A 134 -8.37 -22.60 3.16
N GLU A 135 -7.38 -22.72 4.04
CA GLU A 135 -7.20 -21.86 5.22
C GLU A 135 -6.49 -20.54 4.89
N GLY A 136 -5.99 -20.40 3.66
CA GLY A 136 -5.30 -19.22 3.13
C GLY A 136 -3.80 -19.18 3.39
N SER A 137 -3.17 -20.32 3.71
CA SER A 137 -1.70 -20.34 3.86
C SER A 137 -1.03 -20.51 2.50
N ALA A 138 -0.10 -19.61 2.15
CA ALA A 138 0.61 -19.64 0.88
C ALA A 138 1.68 -20.73 0.84
N PHE A 139 1.68 -21.56 -0.21
CA PHE A 139 2.67 -22.66 -0.35
C PHE A 139 3.48 -22.60 -1.65
N PHE A 140 3.00 -21.86 -2.65
CA PHE A 140 3.71 -21.61 -3.90
C PHE A 140 3.26 -20.25 -4.46
N GLY A 141 4.13 -19.55 -5.18
CA GLY A 141 3.77 -18.28 -5.78
C GLY A 141 4.94 -17.58 -6.44
N GLY A 142 4.61 -16.52 -7.18
CA GLY A 142 5.55 -15.67 -7.91
C GLY A 142 4.85 -14.39 -8.35
N THR A 143 5.54 -13.61 -9.18
CA THR A 143 4.99 -12.36 -9.72
C THR A 143 4.27 -12.60 -11.05
N TYR A 144 4.97 -12.36 -12.15
CA TYR A 144 4.48 -12.59 -13.51
C TYR A 144 4.72 -14.04 -13.94
N PHE A 145 3.67 -14.70 -14.42
CA PHE A 145 3.78 -15.99 -15.09
C PHE A 145 3.18 -15.88 -16.50
N PRO A 146 3.97 -16.03 -17.58
CA PRO A 146 3.43 -16.09 -18.93
C PRO A 146 2.58 -17.35 -19.11
N ALA A 147 1.64 -17.34 -20.07
CA ALA A 147 0.85 -18.53 -20.40
C ALA A 147 1.74 -19.69 -20.86
N ASP A 148 2.67 -19.37 -21.76
CA ASP A 148 3.73 -20.21 -22.26
C ASP A 148 5.04 -19.43 -22.11
N ASP A 149 6.01 -19.97 -21.37
CA ASP A 149 7.29 -19.30 -21.15
C ASP A 149 8.24 -19.57 -22.34
N PRO A 150 8.66 -18.53 -23.10
CA PRO A 150 9.51 -18.72 -24.27
C PRO A 150 10.95 -19.12 -23.92
N VAL A 151 11.39 -18.88 -22.68
CA VAL A 151 12.75 -19.18 -22.20
C VAL A 151 12.81 -20.57 -21.60
N THR A 152 11.90 -20.88 -20.67
CA THR A 152 11.92 -22.15 -19.92
C THR A 152 11.05 -23.23 -20.55
N GLY A 153 10.15 -22.87 -21.47
CA GLY A 153 9.12 -23.76 -22.00
C GLY A 153 8.03 -24.13 -20.98
N ARG A 154 8.05 -23.54 -19.79
CA ARG A 154 7.15 -23.88 -18.67
C ARG A 154 6.42 -22.63 -18.17
N GLY A 155 5.33 -22.29 -18.86
CA GLY A 155 4.41 -21.23 -18.43
C GLY A 155 3.32 -21.75 -17.49
N LEU A 156 2.28 -20.94 -17.26
CA LEU A 156 1.13 -21.33 -16.45
C LEU A 156 0.46 -22.62 -16.94
N LYS A 157 0.43 -22.88 -18.25
CA LYS A 157 -0.19 -24.10 -18.79
C LYS A 157 0.47 -25.37 -18.26
N GLN A 158 1.78 -25.37 -18.05
CA GLN A 158 2.50 -26.51 -17.46
C GLN A 158 2.48 -26.45 -15.93
N LEU A 159 2.53 -25.24 -15.35
CA LEU A 159 2.57 -25.06 -13.89
C LEU A 159 1.28 -25.46 -13.19
N LEU A 160 0.11 -25.14 -13.76
CA LEU A 160 -1.19 -25.37 -13.12
C LEU A 160 -1.44 -26.86 -12.81
N PRO A 161 -1.27 -27.81 -13.76
CA PRO A 161 -1.37 -29.24 -13.46
C PRO A 161 -0.37 -29.72 -12.40
N ASP A 162 0.87 -29.24 -12.44
CA ASP A 162 1.92 -29.64 -11.51
C ASP A 162 1.61 -29.21 -10.07
N VAL A 163 1.14 -27.97 -9.89
CA VAL A 163 0.74 -27.44 -8.58
C VAL A 163 -0.48 -28.20 -8.04
N ALA A 164 -1.50 -28.43 -8.88
CA ALA A 164 -2.70 -29.17 -8.48
C ALA A 164 -2.41 -30.64 -8.13
N LYS A 165 -1.52 -31.29 -8.89
CA LYS A 165 -1.03 -32.64 -8.61
C LYS A 165 -0.27 -32.69 -7.29
N SER A 166 0.69 -31.79 -7.10
CA SER A 166 1.47 -31.70 -5.85
C SER A 166 0.57 -31.45 -4.63
N TYR A 167 -0.43 -30.57 -4.74
CA TYR A 167 -1.41 -30.34 -3.69
C TYR A 167 -2.15 -31.60 -3.23
N ARG A 168 -2.55 -32.46 -4.18
CA ARG A 168 -3.25 -33.72 -3.88
C ARG A 168 -2.31 -34.80 -3.36
N GLU A 169 -1.18 -35.00 -4.01
CA GLU A 169 -0.28 -36.13 -3.75
C GLU A 169 0.71 -35.88 -2.59
N GLN A 170 1.06 -34.61 -2.34
CA GLN A 170 2.06 -34.20 -1.35
C GLN A 170 1.49 -33.26 -0.28
N ARG A 171 0.20 -33.41 0.05
CA ARG A 171 -0.55 -32.51 0.93
C ARG A 171 0.16 -32.22 2.26
N GLY A 172 0.72 -33.24 2.91
CA GLY A 172 1.43 -33.09 4.18
C GLY A 172 2.64 -32.14 4.09
N VAL A 173 3.46 -32.27 3.05
CA VAL A 173 4.62 -31.40 2.80
C VAL A 173 4.16 -29.97 2.49
N ILE A 174 3.11 -29.82 1.70
CA ILE A 174 2.54 -28.50 1.38
C ILE A 174 2.03 -27.78 2.62
N LEU A 175 1.30 -28.47 3.50
CA LEU A 175 0.80 -27.87 4.74
C LEU A 175 1.95 -27.41 5.66
N GLN A 176 3.01 -28.20 5.78
CA GLN A 176 4.20 -27.82 6.54
C GLN A 176 4.90 -26.60 5.95
N LYS A 177 5.11 -26.58 4.63
CA LYS A 177 5.68 -25.42 3.91
C LYS A 177 4.82 -24.18 4.09
N ALA A 178 3.50 -24.31 3.96
CA ALA A 178 2.56 -23.21 4.10
C ALA A 178 2.58 -22.62 5.52
N ALA A 179 2.64 -23.48 6.55
CA ALA A 179 2.78 -23.06 7.94
C ALA A 179 4.10 -22.32 8.19
N LEU A 180 5.21 -22.82 7.64
CA LEU A 180 6.52 -22.15 7.75
C LEU A 180 6.52 -20.77 7.08
N VAL A 181 5.98 -20.66 5.85
CA VAL A 181 5.89 -19.37 5.14
C VAL A 181 5.01 -18.39 5.91
N ARG A 182 3.87 -18.84 6.45
CA ARG A 182 3.01 -18.01 7.30
C ARG A 182 3.77 -17.52 8.54
N GLN A 183 4.49 -18.41 9.24
CA GLN A 183 5.28 -18.05 10.41
C GLN A 183 6.37 -17.04 10.03
N LEU A 184 7.14 -17.28 8.96
CA LEU A 184 8.21 -16.40 8.50
C LEU A 184 7.72 -15.03 8.01
N ALA A 185 6.58 -14.99 7.32
CA ALA A 185 5.97 -13.72 6.90
C ALA A 185 5.53 -12.88 8.11
N VAL A 186 5.12 -13.51 9.21
CA VAL A 186 4.77 -12.85 10.47
C VAL A 186 6.03 -12.48 11.29
N THR A 187 7.02 -13.37 11.38
CA THR A 187 8.25 -13.15 12.17
C THR A 187 9.27 -12.24 11.50
N HIS A 188 9.30 -12.13 10.17
CA HIS A 188 10.03 -11.05 9.48
C HIS A 188 9.44 -9.66 9.82
N ALA A 189 8.19 -9.62 10.32
CA ALA A 189 7.59 -8.44 10.94
C ALA A 189 7.74 -8.40 12.47
N ALA A 190 8.45 -9.36 13.10
CA ALA A 190 8.82 -9.30 14.51
C ALA A 190 9.98 -8.33 14.69
N TRP A 191 9.64 -7.05 14.56
CA TRP A 191 10.56 -5.96 14.78
C TRP A 191 11.11 -6.02 16.20
N ALA A 192 12.43 -5.93 16.32
CA ALA A 192 13.10 -5.88 17.60
C ALA A 192 13.03 -4.46 18.15
N ARG A 193 12.48 -4.35 19.36
CA ARG A 193 12.57 -3.14 20.17
C ARG A 193 14.04 -2.79 20.39
N GLY A 194 14.34 -1.51 20.36
CA GLY A 194 15.66 -0.99 20.66
C GLY A 194 15.64 0.48 20.99
N VAL A 195 16.78 1.01 21.41
CA VAL A 195 16.95 2.43 21.65
C VAL A 195 17.33 3.13 20.35
N LEU A 196 16.75 4.30 20.07
CA LEU A 196 17.18 5.14 18.96
C LEU A 196 18.58 5.69 19.21
N GLN A 197 19.58 5.13 18.51
CA GLN A 197 20.97 5.56 18.63
C GLN A 197 21.33 6.58 17.53
N PRO A 198 21.76 7.82 17.87
CA PRO A 198 22.13 8.84 16.88
C PRO A 198 23.18 8.38 15.87
N ALA A 199 24.20 7.64 16.32
CA ALA A 199 25.24 7.12 15.44
C ALA A 199 24.70 6.09 14.43
N ALA A 200 23.79 5.20 14.87
CA ALA A 200 23.18 4.19 14.02
C ALA A 200 22.28 4.84 12.95
N VAL A 201 21.47 5.84 13.33
CA VAL A 201 20.63 6.59 12.38
C VAL A 201 21.49 7.32 11.35
N ARG A 202 22.56 8.01 11.78
CA ARG A 202 23.50 8.68 10.85
C ARG A 202 24.16 7.70 9.87
N SER A 203 24.61 6.55 10.36
CA SER A 203 25.22 5.51 9.52
C SER A 203 24.25 5.00 8.45
N LYS A 204 22.99 4.74 8.82
CA LYS A 204 21.96 4.28 7.87
C LYS A 204 21.59 5.34 6.83
N VAL A 205 21.53 6.61 7.24
CA VAL A 205 21.29 7.72 6.30
C VAL A 205 22.44 7.85 5.29
N ALA A 206 23.69 7.68 5.75
CA ALA A 206 24.85 7.65 4.87
C ALA A 206 24.82 6.45 3.90
N ALA A 207 24.28 5.31 4.32
CA ALA A 207 24.06 4.15 3.44
C ALA A 207 23.01 4.46 2.34
N VAL A 208 21.88 5.08 2.69
CA VAL A 208 20.88 5.54 1.69
C VAL A 208 21.52 6.49 0.67
N ARG A 209 22.35 7.44 1.13
CA ARG A 209 23.12 8.33 0.24
C ARG A 209 23.99 7.53 -0.73
N ALA A 210 24.75 6.56 -0.23
CA ALA A 210 25.65 5.74 -1.04
C ALA A 210 24.89 4.91 -2.10
N VAL A 211 23.74 4.32 -1.73
CA VAL A 211 22.88 3.58 -2.66
C VAL A 211 22.39 4.47 -3.81
N LEU A 212 21.91 5.68 -3.49
CA LEU A 212 21.45 6.62 -4.53
C LEU A 212 22.59 7.11 -5.42
N GLN A 213 23.77 7.36 -4.86
CA GLN A 213 24.95 7.75 -5.65
C GLN A 213 25.39 6.63 -6.61
N ALA A 214 25.41 5.39 -6.15
CA ALA A 214 25.73 4.24 -7.00
C ALA A 214 24.69 4.06 -8.12
N ALA A 215 23.40 4.16 -7.79
CA ALA A 215 22.32 4.05 -8.77
C ALA A 215 22.39 5.17 -9.84
N ALA A 216 22.70 6.40 -9.44
CA ALA A 216 22.90 7.52 -10.36
C ALA A 216 24.12 7.31 -11.28
N GLY A 217 25.25 6.85 -10.73
CA GLY A 217 26.45 6.57 -11.52
C GLY A 217 26.26 5.43 -12.55
N ALA A 218 25.41 4.45 -12.23
CA ALA A 218 25.08 3.34 -13.10
C ALA A 218 24.03 3.69 -14.19
N HIS A 219 23.53 4.93 -14.24
CA HIS A 219 22.38 5.33 -15.07
C HIS A 219 21.17 4.40 -14.84
N ALA A 220 21.01 3.92 -13.61
CA ALA A 220 19.89 3.08 -13.26
C ALA A 220 18.58 3.87 -13.35
N ALA A 221 17.50 3.13 -13.51
CA ALA A 221 16.13 3.60 -13.43
C ALA A 221 15.85 4.31 -12.07
N LEU A 222 15.94 5.64 -12.03
CA LEU A 222 15.76 6.50 -10.85
C LEU A 222 14.41 7.25 -10.90
N GLY A 223 13.32 6.59 -10.54
CA GLY A 223 11.99 7.18 -10.73
C GLY A 223 10.86 6.54 -9.95
N SER A 224 11.19 5.70 -8.96
CA SER A 224 10.19 5.02 -8.13
C SER A 224 9.79 5.87 -6.91
N PHE A 225 8.68 5.50 -6.27
CA PHE A 225 8.20 6.11 -5.04
C PHE A 225 9.30 6.12 -3.95
N MET A 226 10.04 5.03 -3.84
CA MET A 226 11.12 4.86 -2.86
C MET A 226 12.25 5.86 -3.07
N HIS A 227 12.59 6.17 -4.33
CA HIS A 227 13.55 7.20 -4.66
C HIS A 227 13.06 8.58 -4.18
N THR A 228 11.76 8.86 -4.29
CA THR A 228 11.21 10.13 -3.78
C THR A 228 11.32 10.23 -2.24
N GLN A 229 11.11 9.15 -1.48
CA GLN A 229 11.29 9.19 -0.03
C GLN A 229 12.76 9.33 0.37
N ALA A 230 13.66 8.64 -0.34
CA ALA A 230 15.10 8.77 -0.13
C ALA A 230 15.58 10.20 -0.41
N VAL A 231 15.13 10.84 -1.49
CA VAL A 231 15.42 12.26 -1.76
C VAL A 231 14.91 13.16 -0.64
N SER A 232 13.68 12.95 -0.14
CA SER A 232 13.15 13.71 1.01
C SER A 232 14.07 13.60 2.23
N LEU A 233 14.55 12.40 2.55
CA LEU A 233 15.50 12.16 3.64
C LEU A 233 16.82 12.94 3.44
N LEU A 234 17.41 12.86 2.25
CA LEU A 234 18.70 13.50 1.97
C LEU A 234 18.60 15.02 1.97
N LEU A 235 17.52 15.60 1.43
CA LEU A 235 17.28 17.05 1.47
C LEU A 235 17.11 17.55 2.91
N ALA A 236 16.33 16.85 3.74
CA ALA A 236 16.18 17.19 5.15
C ALA A 236 17.48 17.03 5.94
N THR A 237 18.28 16.00 5.61
CA THR A 237 19.60 15.80 6.21
C THR A 237 20.51 16.97 5.87
N TYR A 238 20.57 17.38 4.60
CA TYR A 238 21.35 18.54 4.17
C TYR A 238 20.91 19.83 4.87
N ALA A 239 19.60 20.10 4.94
CA ALA A 239 19.07 21.30 5.61
C ALA A 239 19.52 21.40 7.08
N ARG A 240 19.71 20.26 7.75
CA ARG A 240 20.15 20.19 9.15
C ARG A 240 21.67 20.24 9.32
N THR A 241 22.44 19.61 8.42
CA THR A 241 23.89 19.43 8.60
C THR A 241 24.76 20.38 7.78
N GLY A 242 24.22 20.95 6.70
CA GLY A 242 25.00 21.68 5.69
C GLY A 242 25.95 20.81 4.85
N ASP A 243 25.96 19.48 5.03
CA ASP A 243 26.85 18.58 4.30
C ASP A 243 26.35 18.39 2.85
N SER A 244 27.04 19.06 1.92
CA SER A 244 26.69 19.13 0.50
C SER A 244 26.70 17.78 -0.21
N SER A 245 27.33 16.75 0.35
CA SER A 245 27.29 15.40 -0.23
C SER A 245 25.87 14.81 -0.25
N TYR A 246 25.03 15.13 0.74
CA TYR A 246 23.62 14.73 0.77
C TYR A 246 22.82 15.48 -0.29
N LEU A 247 23.07 16.79 -0.44
CA LEU A 247 22.44 17.58 -1.50
C LEU A 247 22.83 17.08 -2.89
N GLY A 248 24.11 16.77 -3.11
CA GLY A 248 24.61 16.24 -4.38
C GLY A 248 23.89 14.96 -4.80
N ALA A 249 23.77 13.99 -3.87
CA ALA A 249 23.06 12.75 -4.12
C ALA A 249 21.56 12.95 -4.38
N ALA A 250 20.91 13.86 -3.63
CA ALA A 250 19.50 14.21 -3.85
C ALA A 250 19.27 14.84 -5.23
N ARG A 251 20.17 15.75 -5.64
CA ARG A 251 20.11 16.44 -6.92
C ARG A 251 20.30 15.49 -8.10
N SER A 252 21.19 14.49 -8.01
CA SER A 252 21.35 13.50 -9.08
C SER A 252 20.03 12.80 -9.44
N VAL A 253 19.19 12.50 -8.45
CA VAL A 253 17.87 11.91 -8.68
C VAL A 253 16.87 12.95 -9.18
N LEU A 254 16.84 14.15 -8.57
CA LEU A 254 15.92 15.21 -8.99
C LEU A 254 16.16 15.67 -10.42
N ASP A 255 17.42 15.88 -10.80
CA ASP A 255 17.81 16.28 -12.15
C ASP A 255 17.39 15.21 -13.15
N PHE A 256 17.65 13.92 -12.85
CA PHE A 256 17.18 12.82 -13.69
C PHE A 256 15.65 12.82 -13.87
N MET A 257 14.88 12.98 -12.79
CA MET A 257 13.42 12.98 -12.85
C MET A 257 12.84 14.21 -13.57
N VAL A 258 13.51 15.37 -13.46
CA VAL A 258 13.14 16.59 -14.19
C VAL A 258 13.44 16.45 -15.68
N ASP A 259 14.64 15.98 -16.02
CA ASP A 259 15.12 15.90 -17.40
C ASP A 259 14.39 14.81 -18.20
N SER A 260 14.05 13.69 -17.56
CA SER A 260 13.31 12.59 -18.19
C SER A 260 11.80 12.82 -18.24
N GLY A 261 11.28 13.79 -17.45
CA GLY A 261 9.86 14.06 -17.32
C GLY A 261 9.02 12.83 -16.96
N ASP A 262 7.85 12.68 -17.58
CA ASP A 262 6.95 11.56 -17.28
C ASP A 262 7.52 10.19 -17.71
N ALA A 263 8.49 10.15 -18.63
CA ALA A 263 9.08 8.90 -19.12
C ALA A 263 9.85 8.15 -18.01
N ALA A 264 10.55 8.86 -17.12
CA ALA A 264 11.20 8.25 -15.95
C ALA A 264 10.18 7.59 -15.02
N THR A 265 9.04 8.24 -14.79
CA THR A 265 7.97 7.64 -13.98
C THR A 265 7.44 6.36 -14.64
N VAL A 266 7.25 6.33 -15.96
CA VAL A 266 6.63 5.18 -16.65
C VAL A 266 7.56 3.99 -16.81
N ASP A 267 8.85 4.21 -17.08
CA ASP A 267 9.80 3.12 -17.37
C ASP A 267 10.30 2.43 -16.09
N VAL A 268 10.42 3.21 -15.00
CA VAL A 268 10.96 2.79 -13.71
C VAL A 268 9.86 2.37 -12.72
N ALA A 269 8.73 3.08 -12.67
CA ALA A 269 7.63 2.78 -11.76
C ALA A 269 6.73 1.68 -12.33
N ARG A 270 7.33 0.52 -12.65
CA ARG A 270 6.59 -0.62 -13.22
C ARG A 270 5.42 -1.07 -12.34
N ASP A 271 5.50 -0.79 -11.04
CA ASP A 271 4.49 -1.13 -10.02
C ASP A 271 3.97 0.06 -9.19
N ASP A 272 4.66 1.21 -9.16
CA ASP A 272 4.22 2.33 -8.32
C ASP A 272 3.20 3.20 -9.05
N PRO A 273 2.09 3.58 -8.40
CA PRO A 273 1.16 4.52 -8.97
C PRO A 273 1.81 5.85 -9.37
N PRO A 274 1.66 6.30 -10.63
CA PRO A 274 2.27 7.54 -11.09
C PRO A 274 1.86 8.78 -10.28
N SER A 275 0.64 8.80 -9.73
CA SER A 275 0.19 9.90 -8.86
C SER A 275 0.94 9.96 -7.53
N LEU A 276 1.28 8.81 -6.93
CA LEU A 276 2.02 8.75 -5.67
C LEU A 276 3.49 9.14 -5.87
N VAL A 277 4.10 8.72 -6.98
CA VAL A 277 5.45 9.16 -7.35
C VAL A 277 5.48 10.68 -7.58
N ARG A 278 4.52 11.22 -8.35
CA ARG A 278 4.39 12.67 -8.55
C ARG A 278 4.18 13.43 -7.24
N ALA A 279 3.40 12.88 -6.32
CA ALA A 279 3.18 13.48 -5.01
C ALA A 279 4.45 13.51 -4.14
N GLY A 280 5.27 12.45 -4.17
CA GLY A 280 6.59 12.49 -3.54
C GLY A 280 7.54 13.50 -4.22
N LEU A 281 7.58 13.49 -5.54
CA LEU A 281 8.42 14.37 -6.35
C LEU A 281 8.11 15.85 -6.11
N VAL A 282 6.84 16.25 -6.06
CA VAL A 282 6.47 17.67 -5.94
C VAL A 282 6.94 18.30 -4.63
N ARG A 283 6.90 17.54 -3.52
CA ARG A 283 7.47 17.98 -2.24
C ARG A 283 8.98 18.19 -2.36
N ASN A 284 9.68 17.23 -2.97
CA ASN A 284 11.13 17.31 -3.14
C ASN A 284 11.56 18.45 -4.06
N LEU A 285 10.80 18.74 -5.12
CA LEU A 285 11.07 19.86 -6.01
C LEU A 285 10.86 21.21 -5.30
N ALA A 286 9.82 21.34 -4.48
CA ALA A 286 9.59 22.56 -3.70
C ALA A 286 10.70 22.78 -2.66
N VAL A 287 11.11 21.74 -1.93
CA VAL A 287 12.22 21.79 -0.98
C VAL A 287 13.55 22.04 -1.71
N GLY A 288 13.78 21.36 -2.84
CA GLY A 288 14.95 21.56 -3.68
C GLY A 288 15.07 23.00 -4.16
N TRP A 289 13.98 23.58 -4.67
CA TRP A 289 13.91 25.00 -5.03
C TRP A 289 14.28 25.92 -3.86
N ALA A 290 13.72 25.68 -2.67
CA ALA A 290 13.99 26.49 -1.49
C ALA A 290 15.47 26.40 -1.04
N LEU A 291 16.11 25.24 -1.20
CA LEU A 291 17.50 25.02 -0.79
C LEU A 291 18.53 25.49 -1.83
N THR A 292 18.20 25.48 -3.14
CA THR A 292 19.18 25.74 -4.20
C THR A 292 18.94 27.00 -5.01
N GLY A 293 17.70 27.50 -5.06
CA GLY A 293 17.31 28.57 -5.98
C GLY A 293 17.36 28.17 -7.47
N ASP A 294 17.42 26.86 -7.80
CA ASP A 294 17.39 26.39 -9.19
C ASP A 294 15.95 26.46 -9.75
N ARG A 295 15.73 27.40 -10.68
CA ARG A 295 14.41 27.67 -11.27
C ARG A 295 13.81 26.45 -11.97
N ARG A 296 14.62 25.50 -12.45
CA ARG A 296 14.13 24.25 -13.05
C ARG A 296 13.25 23.47 -12.08
N TYR A 297 13.61 23.42 -10.79
CA TYR A 297 12.83 22.70 -9.79
C TYR A 297 11.48 23.37 -9.51
N ARG A 298 11.44 24.71 -9.42
CA ARG A 298 10.19 25.45 -9.25
C ARG A 298 9.25 25.26 -10.44
N ASP A 299 9.79 25.39 -11.66
CA ASP A 299 8.98 25.31 -12.87
C ASP A 299 8.47 23.88 -13.09
N ALA A 300 9.29 22.86 -12.80
CA ALA A 300 8.86 21.45 -12.78
C ALA A 300 7.80 21.18 -11.68
N ALA A 301 7.98 21.72 -10.47
CA ALA A 301 7.01 21.56 -9.38
C ALA A 301 5.63 22.09 -9.79
N ARG A 302 5.56 23.26 -10.43
CA ARG A 302 4.31 23.84 -10.93
C ARG A 302 3.62 22.95 -11.96
N LEU A 303 4.37 22.35 -12.88
CA LEU A 303 3.81 21.39 -13.85
C LEU A 303 3.26 20.14 -13.16
N VAL A 304 3.98 19.60 -12.18
CA VAL A 304 3.53 18.43 -11.40
C VAL A 304 2.27 18.78 -10.59
N LEU A 305 2.21 19.95 -9.94
CA LEU A 305 1.01 20.43 -9.23
C LEU A 305 -0.20 20.54 -10.15
N GLN A 306 -0.04 21.08 -11.35
CA GLN A 306 -1.12 21.17 -12.33
C GLN A 306 -1.67 19.79 -12.72
N ARG A 307 -0.80 18.79 -12.88
CA ARG A 307 -1.21 17.41 -13.17
C ARG A 307 -1.94 16.78 -11.99
N LEU A 308 -1.34 16.82 -10.79
CA LEU A 308 -1.95 16.23 -9.60
C LEU A 308 -3.32 16.84 -9.29
N THR A 309 -3.43 18.17 -9.36
CA THR A 309 -4.68 18.87 -9.00
C THR A 309 -5.80 18.75 -10.03
N ARG A 310 -5.52 18.25 -11.24
CA ARG A 310 -6.55 17.92 -12.24
C ARG A 310 -7.38 16.71 -11.81
N ASP A 311 -6.73 15.74 -11.20
CA ASP A 311 -7.31 14.43 -10.87
C ASP A 311 -7.78 14.35 -9.40
N LEU A 312 -7.44 15.35 -8.58
CA LEU A 312 -7.82 15.44 -7.17
C LEU A 312 -9.34 15.50 -6.96
N GLY A 313 -9.82 14.78 -5.95
CA GLY A 313 -11.23 14.72 -5.56
C GLY A 313 -11.98 13.52 -6.15
N GLY A 314 -11.34 12.76 -7.05
CA GLY A 314 -11.88 11.60 -7.76
C GLY A 314 -12.77 11.98 -8.95
N ALA A 315 -12.78 11.11 -9.97
CA ALA A 315 -13.88 11.12 -10.94
C ALA A 315 -15.18 10.71 -10.23
N PRO A 316 -16.36 11.21 -10.64
CA PRO A 316 -17.65 10.88 -10.02
C PRO A 316 -17.89 9.36 -9.85
N ASP A 317 -17.30 8.55 -10.75
CA ASP A 317 -17.48 7.09 -10.83
C ASP A 317 -16.20 6.29 -10.45
N GLY A 318 -15.15 6.95 -9.95
CA GLY A 318 -13.89 6.31 -9.58
C GLY A 318 -13.86 5.85 -8.12
N ALA A 319 -13.29 4.67 -7.85
CA ALA A 319 -13.02 4.24 -6.48
C ALA A 319 -12.05 5.24 -5.80
N VAL A 320 -12.43 5.71 -4.62
CA VAL A 320 -11.60 6.60 -3.79
C VAL A 320 -11.00 5.78 -2.66
N PHE A 321 -9.66 5.78 -2.56
CA PHE A 321 -8.90 5.15 -1.47
C PHE A 321 -8.32 6.24 -0.58
N ALA A 322 -8.69 6.23 0.71
CA ALA A 322 -8.45 7.34 1.62
C ALA A 322 -6.95 7.62 1.83
N ASP A 323 -6.14 6.58 1.99
CA ASP A 323 -4.70 6.68 2.14
C ASP A 323 -4.00 7.38 0.95
N ARG A 324 -4.25 6.93 -0.28
CA ARG A 324 -3.64 7.44 -1.50
C ARG A 324 -4.06 8.89 -1.77
N GLU A 325 -5.37 9.14 -1.69
CA GLU A 325 -5.92 10.47 -1.93
C GLU A 325 -5.37 11.47 -0.89
N ALA A 326 -5.35 11.09 0.38
CA ALA A 326 -4.81 11.94 1.45
C ALA A 326 -3.31 12.21 1.26
N TYR A 327 -2.51 11.21 0.87
CA TYR A 327 -1.10 11.41 0.60
C TYR A 327 -0.86 12.41 -0.54
N VAL A 328 -1.61 12.32 -1.63
CA VAL A 328 -1.52 13.29 -2.74
C VAL A 328 -1.94 14.68 -2.28
N ILE A 329 -3.08 14.80 -1.58
CA ILE A 329 -3.57 16.08 -1.06
C ILE A 329 -2.55 16.73 -0.12
N GLY A 330 -2.03 15.99 0.86
CA GLY A 330 -1.01 16.49 1.79
C GLY A 330 0.25 16.95 1.06
N SER A 331 0.69 16.20 0.04
CA SER A 331 1.84 16.57 -0.78
C SER A 331 1.66 17.87 -1.56
N VAL A 332 0.46 18.09 -2.10
CA VAL A 332 0.12 19.34 -2.79
C VAL A 332 0.10 20.50 -1.80
N LEU A 333 -0.47 20.30 -0.60
CA LEU A 333 -0.53 21.33 0.45
C LEU A 333 0.86 21.71 0.99
N ASP A 334 1.77 20.74 1.13
CA ASP A 334 3.15 20.97 1.56
C ASP A 334 3.97 21.71 0.50
N ALA A 335 3.77 21.39 -0.78
CA ALA A 335 4.61 21.90 -1.87
C ALA A 335 4.13 23.25 -2.45
N ALA A 336 2.82 23.43 -2.59
CA ALA A 336 2.24 24.58 -3.29
C ALA A 336 2.66 25.96 -2.73
N PRO A 337 2.80 26.17 -1.40
CA PRO A 337 3.24 27.44 -0.84
C PRO A 337 4.67 27.80 -1.26
N GLY A 338 5.58 26.82 -1.30
CA GLY A 338 6.98 27.04 -1.64
C GLY A 338 7.25 27.44 -3.09
N VAL A 339 6.24 27.33 -3.96
CA VAL A 339 6.33 27.70 -5.39
C VAL A 339 5.25 28.69 -5.82
N ASP A 340 4.61 29.35 -4.85
CA ASP A 340 3.57 30.38 -5.03
C ASP A 340 2.31 29.91 -5.80
N ASP A 341 1.93 28.64 -5.72
CA ASP A 341 0.73 28.11 -6.39
C ASP A 341 -0.48 28.00 -5.43
N SER A 342 -1.00 29.16 -5.05
CA SER A 342 -2.19 29.22 -4.18
C SER A 342 -3.44 28.58 -4.80
N ALA A 343 -3.50 28.44 -6.13
CA ALA A 343 -4.62 27.79 -6.80
C ALA A 343 -4.61 26.28 -6.58
N ALA A 344 -3.42 25.65 -6.64
CA ALA A 344 -3.23 24.25 -6.29
C ALA A 344 -3.59 23.98 -4.83
N ALA A 345 -3.11 24.81 -3.89
CA ALA A 345 -3.42 24.68 -2.47
C ALA A 345 -4.95 24.74 -2.20
N ARG A 346 -5.66 25.70 -2.80
CA ARG A 346 -7.13 25.80 -2.68
C ARG A 346 -7.88 24.59 -3.25
N ARG A 347 -7.38 23.99 -4.35
CA ARG A 347 -7.96 22.75 -4.88
C ARG A 347 -7.76 21.59 -3.92
N ALA A 348 -6.56 21.44 -3.35
CA ALA A 348 -6.25 20.41 -2.38
C ALA A 348 -7.08 20.53 -1.09
N LEU A 349 -7.29 21.75 -0.57
CA LEU A 349 -8.20 21.96 0.57
C LEU A 349 -9.63 21.51 0.29
N ARG A 350 -10.18 21.84 -0.88
CA ARG A 350 -11.53 21.37 -1.28
C ARG A 350 -11.59 19.85 -1.42
N ALA A 351 -10.54 19.24 -1.96
CA ALA A 351 -10.43 17.80 -2.09
C ALA A 351 -10.36 17.13 -0.70
N LEU A 352 -9.60 17.69 0.25
CA LEU A 352 -9.53 17.22 1.63
C LEU A 352 -10.90 17.29 2.31
N ASP A 353 -11.59 18.42 2.20
CA ASP A 353 -12.94 18.58 2.75
C ASP A 353 -13.91 17.54 2.15
N GLY A 354 -13.79 17.24 0.85
CA GLY A 354 -14.56 16.20 0.18
C GLY A 354 -14.22 14.79 0.65
N LEU A 355 -12.94 14.48 0.83
CA LEU A 355 -12.46 13.20 1.34
C LEU A 355 -12.98 12.98 2.76
N LEU A 356 -12.78 13.94 3.67
CA LEU A 356 -13.23 13.87 5.05
C LEU A 356 -14.75 13.62 5.16
N ARG A 357 -15.57 14.29 4.34
CA ARG A 357 -17.02 14.05 4.30
C ARG A 357 -17.40 12.62 3.92
N ARG A 358 -16.60 11.93 3.11
CA ARG A 358 -16.91 10.59 2.60
C ARG A 358 -16.33 9.47 3.46
N THR A 359 -15.19 9.69 4.09
CA THR A 359 -14.41 8.61 4.70
C THR A 359 -14.21 8.77 6.21
N TYR A 360 -14.21 10.00 6.75
CA TYR A 360 -13.92 10.26 8.15
C TYR A 360 -15.19 10.40 8.99
N ALA A 361 -15.17 9.81 10.18
CA ALA A 361 -16.14 10.08 11.23
C ALA A 361 -15.41 10.19 12.58
N ARG A 362 -15.78 11.22 13.35
CA ARG A 362 -15.23 11.47 14.70
C ARG A 362 -15.33 10.22 15.57
N ASP A 363 -14.26 9.94 16.33
CA ASP A 363 -14.09 8.76 17.19
C ASP A 363 -14.16 7.40 16.46
N ARG A 364 -14.38 7.36 15.14
CA ARG A 364 -14.43 6.14 14.33
C ARG A 364 -13.30 6.05 13.30
N GLY A 365 -12.56 7.14 13.08
CA GLY A 365 -11.47 7.23 12.14
C GLY A 365 -11.90 7.35 10.69
N ALA A 366 -10.93 7.17 9.79
CA ALA A 366 -11.10 7.17 8.35
C ALA A 366 -11.34 5.75 7.82
N ARG A 367 -12.37 5.56 6.98
CA ARG A 367 -12.58 4.33 6.21
C ARG A 367 -11.70 4.31 4.98
N HIS A 368 -11.30 3.11 4.56
CA HIS A 368 -10.49 2.94 3.37
C HIS A 368 -11.24 3.34 2.08
N THR A 369 -12.47 2.85 1.93
CA THR A 369 -13.38 3.20 0.82
C THR A 369 -14.69 3.83 1.33
N PRO A 370 -15.31 4.76 0.56
CA PRO A 370 -16.66 5.24 0.84
C PRO A 370 -17.69 4.11 0.71
N GLY A 371 -18.75 4.12 1.53
CA GLY A 371 -19.92 3.25 1.31
C GLY A 371 -19.98 1.91 2.09
N GLY A 372 -19.06 1.65 3.03
CA GLY A 372 -19.29 0.71 4.13
C GLY A 372 -19.19 -0.80 3.84
N ALA A 373 -19.06 -1.24 2.59
CA ALA A 373 -18.88 -2.66 2.22
C ALA A 373 -17.41 -3.11 2.16
N GLY A 374 -16.44 -2.17 2.24
CA GLY A 374 -15.00 -2.43 2.20
C GLY A 374 -14.37 -2.74 3.55
N VAL A 375 -13.04 -2.93 3.57
CA VAL A 375 -12.27 -3.18 4.80
C VAL A 375 -12.41 -2.01 5.77
N HIS A 376 -12.55 -2.33 7.05
CA HIS A 376 -12.55 -1.34 8.13
C HIS A 376 -11.22 -0.57 8.08
N GLY A 377 -11.27 0.74 8.35
CA GLY A 377 -10.14 1.64 8.12
C GLY A 377 -8.79 1.07 8.55
N LEU A 378 -7.79 1.17 7.69
CA LEU A 378 -6.45 0.66 7.97
C LEU A 378 -5.61 1.71 8.69
N LEU A 379 -4.51 1.27 9.32
CA LEU A 379 -3.52 2.18 9.90
C LEU A 379 -3.06 3.23 8.88
N GLN A 380 -2.82 2.79 7.63
CA GLN A 380 -2.36 3.66 6.55
C GLN A 380 -3.37 4.79 6.27
N ASP A 381 -4.67 4.49 6.25
CA ASP A 381 -5.71 5.49 6.03
C ASP A 381 -5.67 6.55 7.15
N GLN A 382 -5.57 6.11 8.41
CA GLN A 382 -5.57 7.00 9.55
C GLN A 382 -4.39 7.98 9.48
N VAL A 383 -3.17 7.46 9.25
CA VAL A 383 -1.95 8.27 9.30
C VAL A 383 -1.85 9.21 8.10
N GLN A 384 -2.30 8.79 6.91
CA GLN A 384 -2.26 9.65 5.73
C GLN A 384 -3.32 10.76 5.81
N VAL A 385 -4.53 10.45 6.26
CA VAL A 385 -5.59 11.47 6.47
C VAL A 385 -5.17 12.46 7.56
N ALA A 386 -4.58 11.99 8.67
CA ALA A 386 -4.05 12.87 9.72
C ALA A 386 -2.92 13.76 9.18
N GLY A 387 -1.99 13.21 8.39
CA GLY A 387 -0.92 13.96 7.74
C GLY A 387 -1.45 15.05 6.80
N ALA A 388 -2.45 14.74 5.97
CA ALA A 388 -3.09 15.73 5.10
C ALA A 388 -3.79 16.85 5.88
N CYS A 389 -4.43 16.51 7.01
CA CYS A 389 -5.03 17.49 7.91
C CYS A 389 -3.98 18.40 8.56
N LEU A 390 -2.83 17.86 8.97
CA LEU A 390 -1.72 18.66 9.51
C LEU A 390 -1.09 19.57 8.45
N ALA A 391 -0.95 19.10 7.20
CA ALA A 391 -0.53 19.95 6.08
C ALA A 391 -1.52 21.10 5.84
N ALA A 392 -2.83 20.81 5.87
CA ALA A 392 -3.88 21.83 5.74
C ALA A 392 -3.87 22.84 6.91
N TYR A 393 -3.65 22.37 8.13
CA TYR A 393 -3.46 23.22 9.30
C TYR A 393 -2.24 24.12 9.15
N GLY A 394 -1.10 23.58 8.70
CA GLY A 394 0.11 24.36 8.44
C GLY A 394 -0.08 25.45 7.38
N TYR A 395 -0.93 25.21 6.37
CA TYR A 395 -1.20 26.18 5.31
C TYR A 395 -2.15 27.32 5.71
N GLN A 396 -3.28 27.01 6.39
CA GLN A 396 -4.34 28.00 6.67
C GLN A 396 -4.49 28.38 8.15
N GLY A 397 -3.93 27.59 9.08
CA GLY A 397 -4.14 27.76 10.53
C GLY A 397 -5.55 27.36 11.00
N ALA A 398 -6.36 26.71 10.14
CA ALA A 398 -7.73 26.34 10.48
C ALA A 398 -7.76 25.17 11.50
N ARG A 399 -8.13 25.46 12.76
CA ARG A 399 -8.10 24.48 13.88
C ARG A 399 -8.88 23.20 13.62
N ARG A 400 -9.95 23.25 12.81
CA ARG A 400 -10.76 22.07 12.46
C ARG A 400 -9.93 20.89 11.94
N TYR A 401 -8.85 21.16 11.18
CA TYR A 401 -8.00 20.09 10.67
C TYR A 401 -7.06 19.53 11.74
N LEU A 402 -6.57 20.39 12.64
CA LEU A 402 -5.80 19.95 13.81
C LEU A 402 -6.66 19.05 14.71
N ASP A 403 -7.93 19.38 14.90
CA ASP A 403 -8.86 18.59 15.69
C ASP A 403 -9.12 17.20 15.08
N VAL A 404 -9.22 17.11 13.75
CA VAL A 404 -9.32 15.82 13.03
C VAL A 404 -8.03 15.01 13.17
N ALA A 405 -6.86 15.63 13.02
CA ALA A 405 -5.59 14.94 13.20
C ALA A 405 -5.41 14.40 14.63
N ALA A 406 -5.83 15.17 15.64
CA ALA A 406 -5.82 14.73 17.04
C ALA A 406 -6.81 13.58 17.31
N ASP A 407 -8.02 13.63 16.73
CA ASP A 407 -9.00 12.54 16.79
C ASP A 407 -8.44 11.25 16.19
N LEU A 408 -7.83 11.34 15.01
CA LEU A 408 -7.19 10.19 14.36
C LEU A 408 -6.02 9.65 15.21
N ALA A 409 -5.20 10.51 15.82
CA ALA A 409 -4.14 10.06 16.73
C ALA A 409 -4.68 9.35 18.00
N HIS A 410 -5.90 9.67 18.43
CA HIS A 410 -6.61 8.93 19.48
C HIS A 410 -7.12 7.57 18.98
N VAL A 411 -7.68 7.51 17.77
CA VAL A 411 -8.08 6.26 17.11
C VAL A 411 -6.89 5.32 16.94
N LEU A 412 -5.71 5.84 16.56
CA LEU A 412 -4.47 5.07 16.46
C LEU A 412 -4.13 4.32 17.77
N ASP A 413 -4.19 5.03 18.90
CA ASP A 413 -3.92 4.42 20.21
C ASP A 413 -4.94 3.37 20.60
N ARG A 414 -6.22 3.68 20.37
CA ARG A 414 -7.32 2.83 20.81
C ARG A 414 -7.36 1.52 20.03
N ASP A 415 -7.22 1.58 18.70
CA ASP A 415 -7.58 0.47 17.83
C ASP A 415 -6.38 -0.27 17.23
N PHE A 416 -5.23 0.41 17.10
CA PHE A 416 -4.07 -0.12 16.37
C PHE A 416 -2.84 -0.34 17.25
N ALA A 417 -2.73 0.30 18.41
CA ALA A 417 -1.52 0.22 19.23
C ALA A 417 -1.23 -1.21 19.71
N ASP A 418 0.04 -1.60 19.67
CA ASP A 418 0.52 -2.79 20.35
C ASP A 418 1.06 -2.43 21.74
N SER A 419 0.28 -2.71 22.78
CA SER A 419 0.68 -2.50 24.17
C SER A 419 1.90 -3.33 24.59
N VAL A 420 2.16 -4.46 23.92
CA VAL A 420 3.25 -5.39 24.28
C VAL A 420 4.51 -5.11 23.49
N GLY A 421 4.41 -4.96 22.17
CA GLY A 421 5.53 -4.78 21.24
C GLY A 421 5.78 -3.34 20.79
N GLY A 422 4.88 -2.40 21.07
CA GLY A 422 5.02 -0.98 20.67
C GLY A 422 4.71 -0.76 19.19
N GLY A 423 4.56 0.50 18.78
CA GLY A 423 4.05 0.84 17.46
C GLY A 423 2.60 0.41 17.25
N TYR A 424 2.18 0.34 15.99
CA TYR A 424 0.80 0.14 15.57
C TYR A 424 0.69 -1.00 14.55
N PHE A 425 -0.30 -1.86 14.74
CA PHE A 425 -0.72 -2.86 13.77
C PHE A 425 -1.42 -2.21 12.57
N ASP A 426 -1.39 -2.87 11.43
CA ASP A 426 -2.00 -2.39 10.19
C ASP A 426 -3.53 -2.45 10.15
N ALA A 427 -4.12 -3.35 10.94
CA ALA A 427 -5.57 -3.58 11.03
C ALA A 427 -6.04 -3.70 12.48
N VAL A 428 -7.35 -3.51 12.68
CA VAL A 428 -7.99 -3.63 14.01
C VAL A 428 -8.16 -5.10 14.38
N ALA A 429 -7.93 -5.46 15.65
CA ALA A 429 -7.96 -6.86 16.10
C ALA A 429 -9.34 -7.52 15.96
N THR A 430 -10.41 -6.73 16.05
CA THR A 430 -11.80 -7.21 16.12
C THR A 430 -12.48 -7.36 14.75
N ASP A 431 -11.77 -7.04 13.67
CA ASP A 431 -12.37 -7.13 12.34
C ASP A 431 -12.65 -8.60 11.96
N PRO A 432 -13.83 -8.90 11.38
CA PRO A 432 -14.17 -10.26 10.99
C PRO A 432 -13.43 -10.66 9.71
N VAL A 433 -12.14 -10.97 9.82
CA VAL A 433 -11.29 -11.34 8.68
C VAL A 433 -11.24 -12.87 8.50
N PRO A 434 -11.11 -13.42 7.26
CA PRO A 434 -10.82 -14.83 7.08
C PRO A 434 -9.54 -15.26 7.83
N PRO A 435 -9.41 -16.54 8.27
CA PRO A 435 -8.21 -17.05 8.95
C PRO A 435 -6.91 -16.73 8.21
N ALA A 436 -6.97 -16.70 6.88
CA ALA A 436 -5.93 -16.30 5.93
C ALA A 436 -5.26 -14.94 6.20
N VAL A 437 -5.90 -14.06 6.96
CA VAL A 437 -5.45 -12.68 7.23
C VAL A 437 -5.39 -12.35 8.72
N ALA A 438 -5.61 -13.34 9.60
CA ALA A 438 -5.76 -13.11 11.04
C ALA A 438 -4.51 -12.50 11.70
N ASP A 439 -3.32 -12.76 11.15
CA ASP A 439 -2.08 -12.19 11.67
C ASP A 439 -1.95 -10.71 11.25
N ARG A 440 -1.80 -9.81 12.21
CA ARG A 440 -1.62 -8.38 11.91
C ARG A 440 -0.14 -8.07 11.75
N SER A 441 0.18 -7.13 10.87
CA SER A 441 1.56 -6.70 10.61
C SER A 441 1.79 -5.29 11.14
N LYS A 442 3.06 -4.89 11.30
CA LYS A 442 3.43 -3.52 11.66
C LYS A 442 4.27 -2.91 10.54
N PRO A 443 3.64 -2.34 9.51
CA PRO A 443 4.36 -1.75 8.39
C PRO A 443 5.11 -0.50 8.85
N VAL A 444 6.43 -0.50 8.68
CA VAL A 444 7.33 0.62 9.02
C VAL A 444 8.19 1.06 7.83
N LEU A 445 8.43 0.16 6.88
CA LEU A 445 9.18 0.44 5.68
C LEU A 445 8.27 1.05 4.63
N ASP A 446 8.85 1.91 3.81
CA ASP A 446 8.22 2.45 2.61
C ASP A 446 7.88 1.30 1.65
N ASP A 447 6.78 1.49 0.93
CA ASP A 447 6.32 0.64 -0.15
C ASP A 447 5.65 1.54 -1.19
N LEU A 448 4.35 1.36 -1.48
CA LEU A 448 3.61 2.30 -2.34
C LEU A 448 3.29 3.64 -1.67
N LEU A 449 3.41 3.68 -0.34
CA LEU A 449 3.22 4.85 0.50
C LEU A 449 4.31 4.86 1.58
N PRO A 450 4.47 5.98 2.31
CA PRO A 450 5.39 6.02 3.43
C PRO A 450 5.02 4.97 4.47
N GLY A 451 6.02 4.34 5.10
CA GLY A 451 5.78 3.31 6.10
C GLY A 451 4.85 3.79 7.22
N ALA A 452 3.76 3.05 7.46
CA ALA A 452 2.65 3.52 8.28
C ALA A 452 3.07 3.93 9.70
N ASN A 453 3.93 3.14 10.34
CA ASN A 453 4.45 3.43 11.68
C ASN A 453 5.42 4.63 11.69
N ALA A 454 6.24 4.78 10.65
CA ALA A 454 7.09 5.96 10.49
C ALA A 454 6.23 7.23 10.33
N TRP A 455 5.16 7.14 9.53
CA TRP A 455 4.24 8.25 9.32
C TRP A 455 3.38 8.55 10.56
N ALA A 456 2.99 7.53 11.33
CA ALA A 456 2.35 7.72 12.64
C ALA A 456 3.25 8.53 13.57
N ALA A 457 4.54 8.17 13.68
CA ALA A 457 5.50 8.93 14.46
C ALA A 457 5.65 10.38 13.95
N ARG A 458 5.64 10.60 12.62
CA ARG A 458 5.64 11.95 12.03
C ARG A 458 4.41 12.77 12.45
N VAL A 459 3.22 12.20 12.31
CA VAL A 459 1.95 12.85 12.72
C VAL A 459 1.99 13.21 14.20
N LEU A 460 2.45 12.31 15.06
CA LEU A 460 2.58 12.56 16.50
C LEU A 460 3.57 13.69 16.80
N LEU A 461 4.70 13.79 16.08
CA LEU A 461 5.64 14.90 16.27
C LEU A 461 5.04 16.24 15.83
N GLN A 462 4.35 16.27 14.69
CA GLN A 462 3.65 17.47 14.23
C GLN A 462 2.54 17.91 15.19
N LEU A 463 1.83 16.95 15.80
CA LEU A 463 0.86 17.24 16.86
C LEU A 463 1.53 17.78 18.13
N ALA A 464 2.69 17.23 18.53
CA ALA A 464 3.46 17.74 19.65
C ALA A 464 3.88 19.20 19.43
N GLU A 465 4.32 19.53 18.22
CA GLU A 465 4.70 20.90 17.83
C GLU A 465 3.50 21.85 17.80
N ALA A 466 2.39 21.43 17.20
CA ALA A 466 1.20 22.26 17.06
C ALA A 466 0.46 22.51 18.38
N THR A 467 0.54 21.58 19.34
CA THR A 467 -0.23 21.63 20.60
C THR A 467 0.61 21.91 21.83
N GLY A 468 1.93 21.69 21.77
CA GLY A 468 2.81 21.70 22.94
C GLY A 468 2.69 20.47 23.85
N ASP A 469 1.83 19.49 23.53
CA ASP A 469 1.64 18.31 24.37
C ASP A 469 2.79 17.30 24.20
N ALA A 470 3.63 17.21 25.23
CA ALA A 470 4.79 16.32 25.26
C ALA A 470 4.43 14.83 25.20
N ARG A 471 3.16 14.43 25.46
CA ARG A 471 2.72 13.04 25.32
C ARG A 471 2.84 12.54 23.89
N TYR A 472 2.52 13.38 22.90
CA TYR A 472 2.64 12.99 21.50
C TYR A 472 4.09 12.71 21.11
N ARG A 473 5.03 13.55 21.57
CA ARG A 473 6.46 13.32 21.31
C ARG A 473 6.96 12.01 21.92
N ARG A 474 6.64 11.75 23.20
CA ARG A 474 7.00 10.48 23.85
C ARG A 474 6.43 9.27 23.11
N ARG A 475 5.20 9.38 22.60
CA ARG A 475 4.59 8.33 21.77
C ARG A 475 5.27 8.17 20.42
N ALA A 476 5.69 9.25 19.77
CA ALA A 476 6.45 9.19 18.53
C ALA A 476 7.80 8.47 18.73
N GLU A 477 8.52 8.82 19.79
CA GLU A 477 9.77 8.16 20.23
C GLU A 477 9.53 6.65 20.43
N ALA A 478 8.56 6.28 21.27
CA ALA A 478 8.23 4.88 21.54
C ALA A 478 7.78 4.12 20.28
N THR A 479 7.10 4.80 19.35
CA THR A 479 6.69 4.21 18.06
C THR A 479 7.91 3.84 17.22
N LEU A 480 8.92 4.71 17.15
CA LEU A 480 10.14 4.42 16.40
C LEU A 480 11.02 3.37 17.09
N GLU A 481 11.15 3.44 18.41
CA GLU A 481 11.91 2.49 19.23
C GLU A 481 11.39 1.05 19.10
N ALA A 482 10.11 0.86 18.76
CA ALA A 482 9.55 -0.46 18.43
C ALA A 482 10.25 -1.17 17.25
N PHE A 483 10.97 -0.42 16.40
CA PHE A 483 11.62 -0.92 15.19
C PHE A 483 13.15 -0.73 15.19
N ALA A 484 13.69 0.02 16.16
CA ALA A 484 15.08 0.45 16.16
C ALA A 484 16.10 -0.70 16.16
N GLY A 485 15.75 -1.85 16.76
CA GLY A 485 16.64 -3.02 16.86
C GLY A 485 16.72 -3.88 15.59
N ALA A 486 15.81 -3.72 14.62
CA ALA A 486 15.67 -4.65 13.49
C ALA A 486 15.87 -4.03 12.10
N LEU A 487 16.07 -2.72 11.97
CA LEU A 487 16.17 -2.04 10.66
C LEU A 487 17.51 -2.25 9.91
N ALA A 488 18.14 -3.42 10.00
CA ALA A 488 19.39 -3.69 9.27
C ALA A 488 19.08 -4.15 7.83
N GLY A 489 19.78 -3.59 6.82
CA GLY A 489 19.72 -4.09 5.44
C GLY A 489 18.51 -3.68 4.59
N GLU A 490 17.74 -2.66 4.99
CA GLU A 490 16.50 -2.23 4.30
C GLU A 490 16.69 -0.96 3.42
N ASP A 491 17.94 -0.66 3.04
CA ASP A 491 18.41 0.41 2.14
C ASP A 491 17.50 1.66 2.07
N VAL A 492 16.99 1.98 0.88
CA VAL A 492 16.13 3.13 0.58
C VAL A 492 14.71 3.01 1.12
N ARG A 493 14.29 1.82 1.56
CA ARG A 493 12.93 1.58 2.07
C ARG A 493 12.73 2.10 3.49
N ALA A 494 13.81 2.28 4.23
CA ALA A 494 13.75 2.87 5.56
C ALA A 494 13.72 4.41 5.55
N SER A 495 13.59 5.06 4.38
CA SER A 495 13.82 6.50 4.24
C SER A 495 12.88 7.35 5.08
N SER A 496 11.57 7.07 5.06
CA SER A 496 10.61 7.80 5.89
C SER A 496 10.84 7.57 7.38
N TYR A 497 11.20 6.34 7.78
CA TYR A 497 11.55 6.06 9.17
C TYR A 497 12.77 6.87 9.62
N LEU A 498 13.84 6.86 8.81
CA LEU A 498 15.08 7.56 9.12
C LEU A 498 14.88 9.07 9.18
N LEU A 499 14.01 9.62 8.32
CA LEU A 499 13.66 11.04 8.32
C LEU A 499 13.05 11.45 9.66
N VAL A 500 12.09 10.68 10.15
CA VAL A 500 11.41 10.96 11.42
C VAL A 500 12.32 10.69 12.62
N ALA A 501 13.14 9.63 12.56
CA ALA A 501 14.13 9.33 13.60
C ALA A 501 15.19 10.45 13.74
N GLN A 502 15.64 11.05 12.65
CA GLN A 502 16.51 12.23 12.72
C GLN A 502 15.83 13.42 13.40
N HIS A 503 14.54 13.65 13.12
CA HIS A 503 13.77 14.73 13.72
C HIS A 503 13.64 14.58 15.24
N VAL A 504 13.32 13.36 15.69
CA VAL A 504 13.26 13.01 17.11
C VAL A 504 14.59 13.24 17.82
N LEU A 505 15.70 12.86 17.18
CA LEU A 505 17.04 12.93 17.77
C LEU A 505 17.68 14.31 17.65
N SER A 506 17.03 15.27 16.97
CA SER A 506 17.57 16.62 16.83
C SER A 506 17.39 17.41 18.14
N PRO A 507 18.43 18.12 18.62
CA PRO A 507 18.30 19.02 19.76
C PRO A 507 17.28 20.12 19.47
N ARG A 508 16.60 20.59 20.52
CA ARG A 508 15.65 21.71 20.43
C ARG A 508 16.34 23.03 20.16
#